data_AF-A0A285NX70-F1
#
_entry.id   AF-A0A285NX70-F1
#
_cell.length_a   1.000
_cell.length_b   1.000
_cell.length_c   1.000
_cell.angle_alpha   90.00
_cell.angle_beta   90.00
_cell.angle_gamma   90.00
#
_symmetry.space_group_name_H-M   'P 1'
#
loop_
_entity.id
_entity.type
_entity.pdbx_description
1 polymer ?
#
loop_
_entity_poly.entity_id
_entity_poly.type
_entity_poly.pdbx_seq_one_letter_code
_entity_poly.pdbx_strand_id
1 'polypeptide(L)'
;MSKNYKEELILLLDGKNTPLERKLKSMIITIARRSGLETPIMEKYGRDFVEDIYSEFFLHLMENKHLLISKEFISINYISVMIKNLMVDKLNGSRYIKTVSYEDLNYKDDEGREVSFESTIKDEREFFSQHEGDQLFALVLESLDQKDLIALCYYITYYIKGVKPKVKSMSTNNLYKRKERLKLKISKYLEGLSEQEARYLFEKLLSEVCEKLDY
;
A
#
# COMPACT_ATOMS: atom_id res chain seq x y z
N MET A 1 15.93 -2.95 -3.10
CA MET A 1 15.81 -4.17 -2.26
C MET A 1 14.62 -4.00 -1.35
N SER A 2 13.58 -4.81 -1.52
CA SER A 2 12.40 -4.80 -0.65
C SER A 2 12.78 -5.38 0.71
N LYS A 3 12.36 -4.72 1.79
CA LYS A 3 12.63 -5.16 3.17
C LYS A 3 11.91 -6.50 3.44
N ASN A 4 12.61 -7.45 4.06
CA ASN A 4 12.03 -8.71 4.53
C ASN A 4 11.43 -8.50 5.93
N TYR A 5 10.14 -8.83 6.10
CA TYR A 5 9.40 -8.67 7.36
C TYR A 5 9.25 -9.97 8.15
N LYS A 6 9.79 -11.10 7.65
CA LYS A 6 9.66 -12.42 8.29
C LYS A 6 10.06 -12.40 9.76
N GLU A 7 11.27 -11.94 10.07
CA GLU A 7 11.79 -11.93 11.44
C GLU A 7 10.96 -11.04 12.36
N GLU A 8 10.56 -9.86 11.89
CA GLU A 8 9.74 -8.93 12.69
C GLU A 8 8.36 -9.51 12.99
N LEU A 9 7.74 -10.23 12.05
CA LEU A 9 6.47 -10.93 12.25
C LEU A 9 6.63 -12.06 13.27
N ILE A 10 7.69 -12.87 13.18
CA ILE A 10 7.93 -13.95 14.14
C ILE A 10 8.14 -13.39 15.55
N LEU A 11 8.96 -12.33 15.70
CA LEU A 11 9.18 -11.67 16.98
C LEU A 11 7.86 -11.10 17.55
N LEU A 12 7.03 -10.51 16.70
CA LEU A 12 5.71 -10.02 17.08
C LEU A 12 4.81 -11.15 17.61
N LEU A 13 4.79 -12.31 16.93
CA LEU A 13 4.01 -13.50 17.35
C LEU A 13 4.55 -14.16 18.63
N ASP A 14 5.82 -13.98 18.95
CA ASP A 14 6.43 -14.42 20.21
C ASP A 14 6.13 -13.46 21.38
N GLY A 15 5.28 -12.45 21.16
CA GLY A 15 4.92 -11.45 22.18
C GLY A 15 6.04 -10.46 22.49
N LYS A 16 7.07 -10.37 21.63
CA LYS A 16 8.13 -9.38 21.80
C LYS A 16 7.64 -8.03 21.29
N ASN A 17 8.00 -6.98 22.03
CA ASN A 17 7.65 -5.61 21.65
C ASN A 17 8.41 -5.23 20.37
N THR A 18 7.67 -4.98 19.29
CA THR A 18 8.24 -4.57 18.00
C THR A 18 7.55 -3.30 17.50
N PRO A 19 8.26 -2.40 16.80
CA PRO A 19 7.63 -1.28 16.10
C PRO A 19 6.63 -1.72 15.01
N LEU A 20 6.62 -3.02 14.67
CA LEU A 20 5.80 -3.58 13.61
C LEU A 20 4.31 -3.53 13.93
N GLU A 21 3.88 -3.71 15.17
CA GLU A 21 2.46 -3.60 15.55
C GLU A 21 1.89 -2.23 15.14
N ARG A 22 2.55 -1.15 15.57
CA ARG A 22 2.12 0.21 15.25
C ARG A 22 2.10 0.43 13.73
N LYS A 23 3.08 -0.14 13.03
CA LYS A 23 3.15 -0.07 11.57
C LYS A 23 1.97 -0.79 10.91
N LEU A 24 1.64 -2.01 11.35
CA LEU A 24 0.51 -2.79 10.84
C LEU A 24 -0.81 -2.03 11.04
N LYS A 25 -1.04 -1.45 12.22
CA LYS A 25 -2.22 -0.61 12.50
C LYS A 25 -2.28 0.61 11.57
N SER A 26 -1.16 1.27 11.31
CA SER A 26 -1.08 2.36 10.33
C SER A 26 -1.36 1.87 8.90
N MET A 27 -0.92 0.66 8.54
CA MET A 27 -1.21 0.06 7.24
C MET A 27 -2.69 -0.24 7.07
N ILE A 28 -3.35 -0.78 8.09
CA ILE A 28 -4.80 -1.03 8.10
C ILE A 28 -5.57 0.26 7.74
N ILE A 29 -5.29 1.36 8.42
CA ILE A 29 -5.92 2.67 8.12
C ILE A 29 -5.65 3.09 6.67
N THR A 30 -4.41 2.93 6.23
CA THR A 30 -3.97 3.33 4.89
C THR A 30 -4.65 2.52 3.80
N ILE A 31 -4.74 1.21 3.97
CA ILE A 31 -5.39 0.28 3.03
C ILE A 31 -6.89 0.56 2.99
N ALA A 32 -7.54 0.71 4.15
CA ALA A 32 -8.96 1.02 4.22
C ALA A 32 -9.30 2.32 3.45
N ARG A 33 -8.47 3.36 3.60
CA ARG A 33 -8.63 4.63 2.87
C ARG A 33 -8.47 4.50 1.37
N ARG A 34 -7.40 3.83 0.93
CA ARG A 34 -7.07 3.73 -0.50
C ARG A 34 -8.04 2.83 -1.26
N SER A 35 -8.58 1.83 -0.60
CA SER A 35 -9.54 0.89 -1.18
C SER A 35 -10.99 1.33 -1.03
N GLY A 36 -11.26 2.53 -0.51
CA GLY A 36 -12.63 3.02 -0.28
C GLY A 36 -13.41 2.23 0.77
N LEU A 37 -12.70 1.44 1.60
CA LEU A 37 -13.28 0.56 2.60
C LEU A 37 -13.42 1.22 3.96
N GLU A 38 -12.76 2.37 4.22
CA GLU A 38 -12.80 3.06 5.52
C GLU A 38 -14.24 3.38 5.93
N THR A 39 -15.02 4.04 5.06
CA THR A 39 -16.43 4.37 5.33
C THR A 39 -17.30 3.14 5.59
N PRO A 40 -17.39 2.14 4.69
CA PRO A 40 -18.26 0.99 4.91
C PRO A 40 -17.83 0.15 6.13
N ILE A 41 -16.52 0.05 6.42
CA ILE A 41 -16.05 -0.65 7.63
C ILE A 41 -16.44 0.11 8.88
N MET A 42 -16.25 1.43 8.91
CA MET A 42 -16.62 2.25 10.07
C MET A 42 -18.12 2.24 10.33
N GLU A 43 -18.95 2.22 9.28
CA GLU A 43 -20.40 2.10 9.42
C GLU A 43 -20.82 0.76 10.03
N LYS A 44 -20.13 -0.33 9.68
CA LYS A 44 -20.48 -1.68 10.12
C LYS A 44 -19.85 -2.09 11.47
N TYR A 45 -18.62 -1.65 11.75
CA TYR A 45 -17.81 -2.09 12.90
C TYR A 45 -17.40 -0.96 13.84
N GLY A 46 -17.73 0.29 13.53
CA GLY A 46 -17.41 1.44 14.37
C GLY A 46 -15.97 1.94 14.22
N ARG A 47 -15.58 2.86 15.11
CA ARG A 47 -14.30 3.57 15.03
C ARG A 47 -13.08 2.72 15.44
N ASP A 48 -13.33 1.63 16.15
CA ASP A 48 -12.29 0.74 16.66
C ASP A 48 -11.94 -0.38 15.67
N PHE A 49 -12.43 -0.30 14.43
CA PHE A 49 -12.18 -1.32 13.39
C PHE A 49 -10.70 -1.64 13.17
N VAL A 50 -9.80 -0.70 13.47
CA VAL A 50 -8.36 -0.91 13.32
C VAL A 50 -7.86 -1.99 14.27
N GLU A 51 -8.33 -1.99 15.52
CA GLU A 51 -7.97 -2.98 16.53
C GLU A 51 -8.62 -4.34 16.22
N ASP A 52 -9.85 -4.33 15.71
CA ASP A 52 -10.55 -5.54 15.27
C ASP A 52 -9.82 -6.24 14.12
N ILE A 53 -9.53 -5.50 13.04
CA ILE A 53 -8.82 -6.03 11.87
C ILE A 53 -7.41 -6.45 12.26
N TYR A 54 -6.73 -5.69 13.14
CA TYR A 54 -5.40 -6.06 13.62
C TYR A 54 -5.44 -7.36 14.41
N SER A 55 -6.41 -7.52 15.32
CA SER A 55 -6.55 -8.71 16.16
C SER A 55 -6.84 -9.95 15.31
N GLU A 56 -7.69 -9.82 14.29
CA GLU A 56 -7.99 -10.90 13.35
C GLU A 56 -6.78 -11.25 12.47
N PHE A 57 -6.07 -10.24 11.97
CA PHE A 57 -4.81 -10.43 11.26
C PHE A 57 -3.78 -11.16 12.13
N PHE A 58 -3.63 -10.76 13.38
CA PHE A 58 -2.72 -11.39 14.33
C PHE A 58 -3.09 -12.84 14.61
N LEU A 59 -4.38 -13.13 14.81
CA LEU A 59 -4.89 -14.50 14.97
C LEU A 59 -4.55 -15.36 13.75
N HIS A 60 -4.79 -14.86 12.54
CA HIS A 60 -4.45 -15.55 11.30
C HIS A 60 -2.95 -15.85 11.19
N LEU A 61 -2.10 -14.90 11.57
CA LEU A 61 -0.66 -15.13 11.59
C LEU A 61 -0.26 -16.19 12.64
N MET A 62 -0.92 -16.24 13.80
CA MET A 62 -0.65 -17.26 14.81
C MET A 62 -1.06 -18.66 14.32
N GLU A 63 -2.25 -18.79 13.74
CA GLU A 63 -2.74 -20.06 13.17
C GLU A 63 -1.80 -20.60 12.09
N ASN A 64 -1.22 -19.68 11.30
CA ASN A 64 -0.32 -19.99 10.20
C ASN A 64 1.16 -19.79 10.54
N LYS A 65 1.53 -19.75 11.83
CA LYS A 65 2.91 -19.45 12.27
C LYS A 65 3.95 -20.39 11.66
N HIS A 66 3.61 -21.67 11.54
CA HIS A 66 4.47 -22.69 10.93
C HIS A 66 4.79 -22.36 9.45
N LEU A 67 3.81 -21.84 8.70
CA LEU A 67 3.98 -21.39 7.31
C LEU A 67 4.83 -20.12 7.21
N LEU A 68 4.68 -19.19 8.18
CA LEU A 68 5.52 -17.99 8.22
C LEU A 68 7.00 -18.34 8.46
N ILE A 69 7.27 -19.39 9.26
CA ILE A 69 8.63 -19.88 9.53
C ILE A 69 9.24 -20.55 8.30
N SER A 70 8.46 -21.28 7.51
CA SER A 70 8.97 -21.97 6.31
C SER A 70 9.27 -21.02 5.15
N LYS A 71 8.61 -19.85 5.07
CA LYS A 71 8.86 -18.86 4.02
C LYS A 71 10.26 -18.27 4.10
N GLU A 72 10.97 -18.18 2.98
CA GLU A 72 12.29 -17.52 2.92
C GLU A 72 12.16 -15.99 3.05
N PHE A 73 11.07 -15.42 2.52
CA PHE A 73 10.88 -13.97 2.42
C PHE A 73 9.42 -13.58 2.60
N ILE A 74 9.17 -12.52 3.37
CA ILE A 74 7.85 -11.91 3.50
C ILE A 74 7.95 -10.42 3.16
N SER A 75 7.24 -10.02 2.11
CA SER A 75 7.22 -8.63 1.64
C SER A 75 6.15 -7.81 2.34
N ILE A 76 6.28 -6.48 2.28
CA ILE A 76 5.22 -5.57 2.75
C ILE A 76 3.92 -5.70 1.93
N ASN A 77 4.02 -6.09 0.66
CA ASN A 77 2.87 -6.26 -0.22
C ASN A 77 2.06 -7.49 0.22
N TYR A 78 2.74 -8.59 0.56
CA TYR A 78 2.08 -9.78 1.11
C TYR A 78 1.22 -9.44 2.34
N ILE A 79 1.80 -8.70 3.29
CA ILE A 79 1.10 -8.22 4.48
C ILE A 79 -0.10 -7.33 4.10
N SER A 80 0.08 -6.43 3.13
CA SER A 80 -0.97 -5.50 2.71
C SER A 80 -2.16 -6.22 2.07
N VAL A 81 -1.91 -7.24 1.24
CA VAL A 81 -2.94 -8.07 0.62
C VAL A 81 -3.72 -8.86 1.68
N MET A 82 -3.03 -9.48 2.64
CA MET A 82 -3.71 -10.16 3.74
C MET A 82 -4.66 -9.23 4.51
N ILE A 83 -4.19 -8.03 4.86
CA ILE A 83 -5.01 -7.03 5.57
C ILE A 83 -6.22 -6.63 4.73
N LYS A 84 -6.04 -6.37 3.42
CA LYS A 84 -7.14 -6.01 2.52
C LYS A 84 -8.18 -7.12 2.40
N ASN A 85 -7.76 -8.37 2.26
CA ASN A 85 -8.66 -9.51 2.17
C ASN A 85 -9.48 -9.67 3.45
N LEU A 86 -8.85 -9.57 4.62
CA LEU A 86 -9.56 -9.61 5.91
C LEU A 86 -10.62 -8.51 6.03
N MET A 87 -10.32 -7.29 5.58
CA MET A 87 -11.29 -6.19 5.54
C MET A 87 -12.50 -6.51 4.65
N VAL A 88 -12.25 -7.05 3.45
CA VAL A 88 -13.30 -7.42 2.50
C VAL A 88 -14.14 -8.57 3.06
N ASP A 89 -13.53 -9.58 3.67
CA ASP A 89 -14.22 -10.72 4.27
C ASP A 89 -15.11 -10.30 5.44
N LYS A 90 -14.61 -9.42 6.31
CA LYS A 90 -15.41 -8.75 7.35
C LYS A 90 -16.61 -8.03 6.74
N LEU A 91 -16.40 -7.18 5.74
CA LEU A 91 -17.49 -6.44 5.09
C LEU A 91 -18.54 -7.35 4.46
N ASN A 92 -18.13 -8.43 3.82
CA ASN A 92 -19.02 -9.40 3.20
C ASN A 92 -19.77 -10.28 4.21
N GLY A 93 -19.39 -10.21 5.49
CA GLY A 93 -20.08 -10.86 6.60
C GLY A 93 -19.88 -12.36 6.58
N SER A 94 -18.75 -12.82 7.14
CA SER A 94 -18.42 -14.22 7.47
C SER A 94 -19.19 -15.28 6.67
N ARG A 95 -19.17 -15.19 5.34
CA ARG A 95 -19.10 -16.42 4.57
C ARG A 95 -17.71 -16.93 4.90
N TYR A 96 -17.65 -18.05 5.62
CA TYR A 96 -16.55 -18.98 5.54
C TYR A 96 -16.36 -19.32 4.04
N ILE A 97 -15.78 -18.39 3.28
CA ILE A 97 -14.99 -18.74 2.12
C ILE A 97 -13.89 -19.54 2.80
N LYS A 98 -13.89 -20.86 2.58
CA LYS A 98 -12.74 -21.70 2.94
C LYS A 98 -11.52 -20.88 2.60
N THR A 99 -10.75 -20.49 3.62
CA THR A 99 -9.43 -19.91 3.48
C THR A 99 -8.69 -20.90 2.62
N VAL A 100 -8.62 -20.62 1.32
CA VAL A 100 -7.84 -21.45 0.41
C VAL A 100 -6.41 -21.17 0.85
N SER A 101 -5.73 -22.19 1.37
CA SER A 101 -4.31 -22.02 1.68
C SER A 101 -3.64 -21.55 0.40
N TYR A 102 -2.74 -20.56 0.47
CA TYR A 102 -1.97 -20.17 -0.71
C TYR A 102 -1.19 -21.36 -1.29
N GLU A 103 -0.94 -22.40 -0.49
CA GLU A 103 -0.35 -23.68 -0.91
C GLU A 103 -1.35 -24.57 -1.68
N ASP A 104 -2.65 -24.50 -1.38
CA ASP A 104 -3.71 -25.21 -2.13
C ASP A 104 -3.93 -24.62 -3.53
N LEU A 105 -3.37 -23.42 -3.78
CA LEU A 105 -3.41 -22.73 -5.08
C LEU A 105 -2.10 -22.89 -5.88
N ASN A 106 -1.09 -23.56 -5.32
CA ASN A 106 0.08 -23.96 -6.08
C ASN A 106 -0.36 -24.97 -7.15
N TYR A 107 0.09 -24.77 -8.38
CA TYR A 107 -0.17 -25.70 -9.47
C TYR A 107 1.13 -26.15 -10.12
N LYS A 108 1.10 -27.29 -10.80
CA LYS A 108 2.24 -27.76 -11.59
C LYS A 108 2.11 -27.26 -13.02
N ASP A 109 3.17 -26.65 -13.54
CA ASP A 109 3.23 -26.27 -14.95
C ASP A 109 3.32 -27.51 -15.86
N ASP A 110 3.28 -27.30 -17.18
CA ASP A 110 3.36 -28.38 -18.18
C ASP A 110 4.66 -29.19 -18.11
N GLU A 111 5.68 -28.68 -17.40
CA GLU A 111 6.97 -29.32 -17.13
C GLU A 111 7.03 -30.01 -15.75
N GLY A 112 5.91 -30.02 -15.02
CA GLY A 112 5.76 -30.68 -13.72
C GLY A 112 6.38 -29.93 -12.55
N ARG A 113 6.83 -28.68 -12.74
CA ARG A 113 7.41 -27.85 -11.68
C ARG A 113 6.30 -27.24 -10.84
N GLU A 114 6.44 -27.31 -9.53
CA GLU A 114 5.53 -26.65 -8.60
C GLU A 114 5.70 -25.13 -8.70
N VAL A 115 4.68 -24.45 -9.20
CA VAL A 115 4.64 -23.00 -9.27
C VAL A 115 3.92 -22.50 -8.02
N SER A 116 4.65 -21.79 -7.16
CA SER A 116 4.07 -21.18 -5.97
C SER A 116 3.03 -20.14 -6.39
N PHE A 117 1.82 -20.20 -5.85
CA PHE A 117 0.79 -19.20 -6.13
C PHE A 117 1.32 -17.79 -5.88
N GLU A 118 2.16 -17.56 -4.87
CA GLU A 118 2.79 -16.25 -4.60
C GLU A 118 3.71 -15.76 -5.73
N SER A 119 4.33 -16.70 -6.47
CA SER A 119 5.13 -16.40 -7.68
C SER A 119 4.28 -16.32 -8.95
N THR A 120 3.04 -16.81 -8.90
CA THR A 120 2.09 -16.89 -10.01
C THR A 120 0.87 -16.00 -9.88
N ILE A 121 0.80 -15.20 -8.81
CA ILE A 121 0.13 -13.90 -8.88
C ILE A 121 0.94 -13.13 -9.95
N LYS A 122 0.61 -13.41 -11.21
CA LYS A 122 0.60 -12.36 -12.21
C LYS A 122 -0.12 -11.25 -11.51
N ASP A 123 0.59 -10.15 -11.35
CA ASP A 123 0.00 -8.93 -10.88
C ASP A 123 -1.22 -8.72 -11.78
N GLU A 124 -2.42 -9.08 -11.29
CA GLU A 124 -3.71 -8.83 -11.94
C GLU A 124 -4.01 -7.32 -11.83
N ARG A 125 -2.97 -6.50 -12.08
CA ARG A 125 -2.98 -5.18 -12.69
C ARG A 125 -3.58 -5.28 -14.10
N GLU A 126 -4.76 -5.87 -14.22
CA GLU A 126 -5.82 -5.15 -14.91
C GLU A 126 -6.64 -4.52 -13.80
N PHE A 127 -6.42 -3.21 -13.61
CA PHE A 127 -7.11 -2.38 -12.62
C PHE A 127 -6.59 -2.53 -11.17
N PHE A 128 -5.50 -1.85 -10.82
CA PHE A 128 -5.73 -0.64 -10.01
C PHE A 128 -7.04 -0.01 -10.44
N SER A 129 -8.15 -0.33 -9.77
CA SER A 129 -9.45 0.17 -10.21
C SER A 129 -9.32 1.66 -10.34
N GLN A 130 -9.75 2.23 -11.46
CA GLN A 130 -9.69 3.69 -11.67
C GLN A 130 -10.22 4.40 -10.42
N HIS A 131 -11.22 3.80 -9.77
CA HIS A 131 -11.73 4.20 -8.47
C HIS A 131 -10.69 4.25 -7.32
N GLU A 132 -9.93 3.18 -7.06
CA GLU A 132 -8.87 3.18 -6.04
C GLU A 132 -7.76 4.20 -6.36
N GLY A 133 -7.41 4.33 -7.64
CA GLY A 133 -6.44 5.33 -8.08
C GLY A 133 -6.94 6.76 -7.99
N ASP A 134 -8.21 6.99 -8.28
CA ASP A 134 -8.87 8.29 -8.16
C ASP A 134 -9.02 8.71 -6.70
N GLN A 135 -9.37 7.78 -5.82
CA GLN A 135 -9.43 8.04 -4.38
C GLN A 135 -8.05 8.33 -3.79
N LEU A 136 -7.03 7.55 -4.14
CA LEU A 136 -5.67 7.82 -3.72
C LEU A 136 -5.18 9.18 -4.23
N PHE A 137 -5.48 9.50 -5.50
CA PHE A 137 -5.18 10.78 -6.10
C PHE A 137 -5.84 11.94 -5.33
N ALA A 138 -7.14 11.84 -5.02
CA ALA A 138 -7.87 12.84 -4.25
C ALA A 138 -7.27 13.02 -2.84
N LEU A 139 -7.00 11.93 -2.12
CA LEU A 139 -6.39 11.96 -0.78
C LEU A 139 -5.00 12.60 -0.78
N VAL A 140 -4.20 12.33 -1.81
CA VAL A 140 -2.90 12.97 -1.98
C VAL A 140 -3.09 14.46 -2.21
N LEU A 141 -3.99 14.87 -3.11
CA LEU A 141 -4.24 16.28 -3.39
C LEU A 141 -4.74 17.07 -2.19
N GLU A 142 -5.69 16.53 -1.44
CA GLU A 142 -6.22 17.17 -0.22
C GLU A 142 -5.14 17.40 0.85
N SER A 143 -4.08 16.59 0.85
CA SER A 143 -2.98 16.70 1.82
C SER A 143 -1.94 17.78 1.49
N LEU A 144 -2.03 18.38 0.30
CA LEU A 144 -1.01 19.28 -0.26
C LEU A 144 -1.53 20.70 -0.39
N ASP A 145 -0.75 21.66 0.13
CA ASP A 145 -1.01 23.07 -0.15
C ASP A 145 -0.51 23.47 -1.56
N GLN A 146 -0.88 24.65 -2.04
CA GLN A 146 -0.49 25.11 -3.38
C GLN A 146 1.03 25.10 -3.60
N LYS A 147 1.82 25.49 -2.59
CA LYS A 147 3.27 25.51 -2.70
C LYS A 147 3.84 24.08 -2.70
N ASP A 148 3.14 23.12 -2.09
CA ASP A 148 3.52 21.71 -2.01
C ASP A 148 3.26 21.05 -3.36
N LEU A 149 2.13 21.38 -4.00
CA LEU A 149 1.83 20.98 -5.38
C LEU A 149 2.88 21.48 -6.36
N ILE A 150 3.31 22.73 -6.26
CA ILE A 150 4.36 23.31 -7.13
C ILE A 150 5.68 22.56 -6.97
N ALA A 151 6.08 22.28 -5.73
CA ALA A 151 7.29 21.52 -5.45
C ALA A 151 7.18 20.07 -5.94
N LEU A 152 6.04 19.41 -5.71
CA LEU A 152 5.77 18.05 -6.17
C LEU A 152 5.81 17.97 -7.71
N CYS A 153 5.16 18.90 -8.40
CA CYS A 153 5.14 18.95 -9.86
C CYS A 153 6.52 19.18 -10.48
N TYR A 154 7.37 19.99 -9.85
CA TYR A 154 8.76 20.10 -10.27
C TYR A 154 9.47 18.74 -10.25
N TYR A 155 9.32 17.96 -9.17
CA TYR A 155 10.02 16.68 -9.03
C TYR A 155 9.41 15.57 -9.88
N ILE A 156 8.08 15.50 -10.00
CA ILE A 156 7.40 14.53 -10.88
C ILE A 156 7.80 14.79 -12.33
N THR A 157 7.77 16.04 -12.78
CA THR A 157 8.16 16.40 -14.14
C THR A 157 9.62 16.07 -14.42
N TYR A 158 10.52 16.39 -13.48
CA TYR A 158 11.93 16.02 -13.62
C TYR A 158 12.13 14.50 -13.70
N TYR A 159 11.39 13.74 -12.89
CA TYR A 159 11.48 12.28 -12.84
C TYR A 159 10.93 11.62 -14.11
N ILE A 160 9.75 12.04 -14.58
CA ILE A 160 9.06 11.43 -15.72
C ILE A 160 9.63 11.92 -17.06
N LYS A 161 9.80 13.23 -17.23
CA LYS A 161 10.25 13.82 -18.51
C LYS A 161 11.78 13.86 -18.63
N GLY A 162 12.53 13.65 -17.54
CA GLY A 162 13.99 13.74 -17.51
C GLY A 162 14.54 15.17 -17.68
N VAL A 163 13.68 16.17 -17.82
CA VAL A 163 14.04 17.57 -18.06
C VAL A 163 13.85 18.37 -16.79
N LYS A 164 14.88 19.09 -16.37
CA LYS A 164 14.82 19.95 -15.17
C LYS A 164 13.88 21.13 -15.42
N PRO A 165 12.71 21.20 -14.77
CA PRO A 165 11.76 22.28 -15.01
C PRO A 165 12.29 23.59 -14.47
N LYS A 166 11.70 24.71 -14.92
CA LYS A 166 12.00 26.01 -14.30
C LYS A 166 11.32 26.07 -12.93
N VAL A 167 12.04 26.49 -11.89
CA VAL A 167 11.44 26.68 -10.56
C VAL A 167 10.47 27.86 -10.62
N LYS A 168 9.18 27.61 -10.41
CA LYS A 168 8.16 28.66 -10.37
C LYS A 168 7.88 29.10 -8.96
N SER A 169 7.61 30.39 -8.76
CA SER A 169 7.06 30.99 -7.54
C SER A 169 7.87 30.79 -6.23
N MET A 170 9.05 30.17 -6.29
CA MET A 170 9.91 29.96 -5.12
C MET A 170 11.40 29.88 -5.49
N SER A 171 12.27 30.03 -4.49
CA SER A 171 13.71 29.83 -4.65
C SER A 171 14.10 28.35 -4.62
N THR A 172 15.23 28.00 -5.24
CA THR A 172 15.77 26.63 -5.26
C THR A 172 15.99 26.07 -3.85
N ASN A 173 16.39 26.91 -2.90
CA ASN A 173 16.61 26.49 -1.51
C ASN A 173 15.27 26.17 -0.80
N ASN A 174 14.22 26.95 -1.09
CA ASN A 174 12.88 26.67 -0.57
C ASN A 174 12.28 25.40 -1.22
N LEU A 175 12.52 25.18 -2.51
CA LEU A 175 12.11 23.97 -3.21
C LEU A 175 12.71 22.71 -2.56
N TYR A 176 14.01 22.72 -2.28
CA TYR A 176 14.70 21.61 -1.61
C TYR A 176 14.12 21.34 -0.21
N LYS A 177 13.94 22.39 0.62
CA LYS A 177 13.33 22.24 1.94
C LYS A 177 11.90 21.71 1.87
N ARG A 178 11.13 22.06 0.83
CA ARG A 178 9.77 21.56 0.64
C ARG A 178 9.77 20.10 0.19
N LYS A 179 10.73 19.66 -0.63
CA LYS A 179 10.90 18.26 -1.03
C LYS A 179 10.96 17.32 0.17
N GLU A 180 11.77 17.66 1.17
CA GLU A 180 11.94 16.80 2.35
C GLU A 180 10.65 16.72 3.18
N ARG A 181 9.88 17.82 3.26
CA ARG A 181 8.56 17.82 3.92
C ARG A 181 7.52 17.04 3.13
N LEU A 182 7.52 17.20 1.80
CA LEU A 182 6.68 16.44 0.89
C LEU A 182 6.91 14.96 1.09
N LYS A 183 8.17 14.50 1.03
CA LYS A 183 8.52 13.09 1.22
C LYS A 183 7.85 12.49 2.47
N LEU A 184 7.85 13.20 3.59
CA LEU A 184 7.18 12.77 4.83
C LEU A 184 5.65 12.79 4.74
N LYS A 185 5.07 13.78 4.04
CA LYS A 185 3.61 13.88 3.84
C LYS A 185 3.07 12.79 2.92
N ILE A 186 3.76 12.51 1.81
CA ILE A 186 3.32 11.54 0.81
C ILE A 186 3.78 10.12 1.09
N SER A 187 4.83 9.88 1.89
CA SER A 187 5.29 8.51 2.17
C SER A 187 4.20 7.62 2.75
N LYS A 188 3.32 8.15 3.62
CA LYS A 188 2.18 7.40 4.16
C LYS A 188 1.15 6.99 3.09
N TYR A 189 1.06 7.74 1.98
CA TYR A 189 0.19 7.43 0.83
C TYR A 189 0.89 6.60 -0.25
N LEU A 190 2.22 6.48 -0.19
CA LEU A 190 2.99 5.63 -1.09
C LEU A 190 3.32 4.26 -0.46
N GLU A 191 3.27 4.15 0.87
CA GLU A 191 3.62 2.92 1.58
C GLU A 191 2.66 1.79 1.20
N GLY A 192 3.18 0.65 0.75
CA GLY A 192 2.37 -0.48 0.29
C GLY A 192 1.88 -0.39 -1.16
N LEU A 193 2.22 0.66 -1.91
CA LEU A 193 2.02 0.67 -3.36
C LEU A 193 3.12 -0.16 -4.05
N SER A 194 2.72 -0.91 -5.08
CA SER A 194 3.64 -1.41 -6.09
C SER A 194 4.20 -0.26 -6.93
N GLU A 195 5.30 -0.52 -7.63
CA GLU A 195 5.95 0.46 -8.50
C GLU A 195 5.01 0.98 -9.60
N GLN A 196 4.15 0.13 -10.16
CA GLN A 196 3.20 0.52 -11.20
C GLN A 196 2.05 1.40 -10.66
N GLU A 197 1.58 1.14 -9.44
CA GLU A 197 0.54 1.96 -8.81
C GLU A 197 1.06 3.36 -8.45
N ALA A 198 2.28 3.41 -7.92
CA ALA A 198 2.97 4.68 -7.68
C ALA A 198 3.20 5.45 -9.00
N ARG A 199 3.56 4.73 -10.07
CA ARG A 199 3.72 5.31 -11.41
C ARG A 199 2.39 5.85 -11.95
N TYR A 200 1.29 5.10 -11.86
CA TYR A 200 -0.04 5.56 -12.26
C TYR A 200 -0.43 6.85 -11.53
N LEU A 201 -0.25 6.89 -10.20
CA LEU A 201 -0.50 8.08 -9.41
C LEU A 201 0.32 9.28 -9.89
N PHE A 202 1.61 9.09 -10.17
CA PHE A 202 2.47 10.17 -10.65
C PHE A 202 2.15 10.62 -12.08
N GLU A 203 1.78 9.70 -12.98
CA GLU A 203 1.34 10.03 -14.33
C GLU A 203 0.01 10.79 -14.32
N LYS A 204 -0.93 10.41 -13.45
CA LYS A 204 -2.19 11.14 -13.23
C LYS A 204 -1.96 12.52 -12.59
N LEU A 205 -1.08 12.63 -11.60
CA LEU A 205 -0.65 13.93 -11.05
C LEU A 205 -0.01 14.82 -12.11
N LEU A 206 0.80 14.24 -12.99
CA LEU A 206 1.42 14.98 -14.09
C LEU A 206 0.36 15.57 -15.02
N SER A 207 -0.54 14.73 -15.55
CA SER A 207 -1.54 15.14 -16.55
C SER A 207 -2.65 16.02 -15.98
N GLU A 208 -3.18 15.70 -14.80
CA GLU A 208 -4.36 16.38 -14.26
C GLU A 208 -4.03 17.65 -13.48
N VAL A 209 -2.78 17.83 -13.04
CA VAL A 209 -2.38 18.91 -12.13
C VAL A 209 -1.15 19.64 -12.64
N CYS A 210 -0.05 18.94 -12.86
CA CYS A 210 1.23 19.59 -13.15
C CYS A 210 1.24 20.28 -14.52
N GLU A 211 0.68 19.64 -15.55
CA GLU A 211 0.54 20.25 -16.87
C GLU A 211 -0.38 21.49 -16.83
N LYS A 212 -1.43 21.48 -16.00
CA LYS A 212 -2.30 22.65 -15.77
C LYS A 212 -1.61 23.78 -15.00
N LEU A 213 -0.52 23.47 -14.31
CA LEU A 213 0.39 24.43 -13.67
C LEU A 213 1.59 24.77 -14.58
N ASP A 214 1.52 24.40 -15.86
CA ASP A 214 2.53 24.61 -16.91
C ASP A 214 3.89 23.94 -16.60
N TYR A 215 3.90 22.75 -16.00
CA TYR A 215 5.10 21.94 -15.71
C TYR A 215 5.37 20.82 -16.72
#